data_AF-A0A6I3E5F2-F1
#
_entry.id   AF-A0A6I3E5F2-F1
#
_cell.length_a   1.000
_cell.length_b   1.000
_cell.length_c   1.000
_cell.angle_alpha   90.00
_cell.angle_beta   90.00
_cell.angle_gamma   90.00
#
_symmetry.space_group_name_H-M   'P 1'
#
loop_
_entity.id
_entity.type
_entity.pdbx_description
1 polymer ?
#
loop_
_entity_poly.entity_id
_entity_poly.type
_entity_poly.pdbx_seq_one_letter_code
_entity_poly.pdbx_strand_id
1 'polypeptide(L)'
;MTCSSCVNTLEKSLNKLPGVRASVNLAMESAHVIAPIEMTESELIAAVKASGYEAKAFRGEGESFEKSNKLGVRLFLTFILTAPIIFLMVLDSITGNLKMQIDQNSLIWIDNLNSFLSNQNLKLSLDYPTAPASAWLTIALSIPVVLFLAWPIHRAAI
;
A
#
# COMPACT_ATOMS: atom_id res chain seq x y z
N MET A 1 9.33 13.70 14.14
CA MET A 1 10.70 13.11 14.08
C MET A 1 11.01 12.79 12.63
N THR A 2 12.25 12.96 12.13
CA THR A 2 12.49 12.94 10.67
C THR A 2 13.59 12.00 10.17
N CYS A 3 14.32 11.29 11.04
CA CYS A 3 15.42 10.43 10.61
C CYS A 3 15.54 9.16 11.46
N SER A 4 15.92 8.04 10.85
CA SER A 4 16.22 6.78 11.55
C SER A 4 17.32 6.94 12.61
N SER A 5 18.32 7.81 12.39
CA SER A 5 19.34 8.08 13.42
C SER A 5 18.77 8.79 14.64
N CYS A 6 17.81 9.71 14.45
CA CYS A 6 17.12 10.41 15.53
C CYS A 6 16.32 9.45 16.41
N VAL A 7 15.65 8.48 15.79
CA VAL A 7 14.89 7.42 16.47
C VAL A 7 15.81 6.62 17.38
N ASN A 8 16.92 6.13 16.84
CA ASN A 8 17.90 5.36 17.62
C ASN A 8 18.49 6.16 18.79
N THR A 9 18.73 7.46 18.60
CA THR A 9 19.24 8.32 19.68
C THR A 9 18.21 8.51 20.78
N LEU A 10 16.96 8.79 20.43
CA LEU A 10 15.89 8.93 21.43
C LEU A 10 15.63 7.62 22.16
N GLU A 11 15.52 6.51 21.43
CA GLU A 11 15.29 5.19 22.02
C GLU A 11 16.39 4.82 23.00
N LYS A 12 17.66 5.07 22.64
CA LYS A 12 18.80 4.91 23.57
C LYS A 12 18.74 5.86 24.76
N SER A 13 18.27 7.10 24.58
CA SER A 13 18.12 8.08 25.65
C SER A 13 17.08 7.63 26.69
N LEU A 14 15.94 7.13 26.24
CA LEU A 14 14.88 6.60 27.11
C LEU A 14 15.28 5.28 27.78
N ASN A 15 15.93 4.37 27.06
CA ASN A 15 16.42 3.09 27.60
C ASN A 15 17.59 3.22 28.59
N LYS A 16 18.18 4.42 28.75
CA LYS A 16 19.18 4.68 29.80
C LYS A 16 18.53 4.91 31.17
N LEU A 17 17.24 5.22 31.21
CA LEU A 17 16.53 5.42 32.47
C LEU A 17 16.37 4.07 33.21
N PRO A 18 16.53 4.04 34.53
CA PRO A 18 16.51 2.79 35.30
C PRO A 18 15.14 2.10 35.20
N GLY A 19 15.14 0.84 34.76
CA GLY A 19 13.91 0.03 34.65
C GLY A 19 13.02 0.37 33.45
N VAL A 20 13.47 1.25 32.55
CA VAL A 20 12.70 1.67 31.37
C VAL A 20 13.01 0.81 30.17
N ARG A 21 11.96 0.37 29.46
CA ARG A 21 12.06 -0.16 28.10
C ARG A 21 11.23 0.71 27.16
N ALA A 22 11.89 1.36 26.22
CA ALA A 22 11.29 2.21 25.21
C ALA A 22 11.53 1.63 23.81
N SER A 23 10.53 1.75 22.96
CA SER A 23 10.60 1.48 21.52
C SER A 23 9.94 2.64 20.78
N VAL A 24 10.62 3.17 19.75
CA VAL A 24 10.17 4.37 19.04
C VAL A 24 9.75 4.00 17.62
N ASN A 25 8.57 4.46 17.20
CA ASN A 25 8.04 4.29 15.86
C ASN A 25 8.12 5.61 15.09
N LEU A 26 8.99 5.67 14.08
CA LEU A 26 9.16 6.85 13.24
C LEU A 26 7.90 7.19 12.43
N ALA A 27 7.27 6.18 11.82
CA ALA A 27 6.11 6.35 10.94
C ALA A 27 4.89 6.88 11.70
N MET A 28 4.76 6.54 12.98
CA MET A 28 3.67 7.01 13.85
C MET A 28 4.06 8.18 14.75
N GLU A 29 5.30 8.69 14.65
CA GLU A 29 5.86 9.72 15.53
C GLU A 29 5.60 9.46 17.03
N SER A 30 5.65 8.20 17.44
CA SER A 30 5.25 7.77 18.79
C SER A 30 6.31 6.91 19.45
N ALA A 31 6.36 6.94 20.78
CA ALA A 31 7.23 6.11 21.60
C ALA A 31 6.38 5.29 22.57
N HIS A 32 6.54 3.98 22.54
CA HIS A 32 5.95 3.08 23.53
C HIS A 32 6.97 2.85 24.64
N VAL A 33 6.57 3.15 25.88
CA VAL A 33 7.47 3.13 27.03
C VAL A 33 6.85 2.32 28.17
N ILE A 34 7.57 1.29 28.60
CA ILE A 34 7.29 0.50 29.80
C ILE A 34 8.24 1.01 30.88
N ALA A 35 7.70 1.56 31.97
CA ALA A 35 8.46 2.14 33.07
C ALA A 35 7.96 1.62 34.43
N PRO A 36 8.80 1.67 35.49
CA PRO A 36 8.37 1.35 36.85
C PRO A 36 7.26 2.29 37.34
N ILE A 37 6.44 1.82 38.29
CA ILE A 37 5.29 2.58 38.84
C ILE A 37 5.73 3.88 39.54
N GLU A 38 6.96 3.91 40.04
CA GLU A 38 7.57 5.03 40.76
C GLU A 38 7.94 6.20 39.83
N MET A 39 8.03 5.94 38.53
CA MET A 39 8.51 6.92 37.56
C MET A 39 7.34 7.70 36.97
N THR A 40 7.47 9.02 36.95
CA THR A 40 6.36 9.90 36.54
C THR A 40 6.38 10.15 35.03
N GLU A 41 5.21 10.42 34.44
CA GLU A 41 5.13 10.82 33.02
C GLU A 41 5.97 12.07 32.72
N SER A 42 6.04 13.00 33.69
CA SER A 42 6.86 14.20 33.57
C SER A 42 8.35 13.90 33.42
N GLU A 43 8.87 12.87 34.09
CA GLU A 43 10.27 12.46 33.97
C GLU A 43 10.57 11.89 32.58
N LEU A 44 9.65 11.08 32.05
CA LEU A 44 9.74 10.57 30.68
C LEU A 44 9.69 11.70 29.66
N ILE A 45 8.74 12.63 29.79
CA ILE A 45 8.63 13.79 28.91
C ILE A 45 9.88 14.67 29.01
N ALA A 46 10.44 14.83 30.21
CA ALA A 46 11.69 15.58 30.40
C ALA A 46 12.87 14.90 29.70
N ALA A 47 12.97 13.57 29.71
CA ALA A 47 14.00 12.83 28.97
C ALA A 47 13.85 12.98 27.45
N VAL A 48 12.60 12.98 26.94
CA VAL A 48 12.33 13.27 25.53
C VAL A 48 12.73 14.71 25.18
N LYS A 49 12.41 15.68 26.06
CA LYS A 49 12.78 17.09 25.91
C LYS A 49 14.28 17.33 25.94
N ALA A 50 15.00 16.62 26.81
CA ALA A 50 16.47 16.65 26.85
C ALA A 50 17.10 16.11 25.54
N SER A 51 16.36 15.27 24.81
CA SER A 51 16.77 14.75 23.50
C SER A 51 16.38 15.68 22.34
N GLY A 52 15.79 16.85 22.63
CA GLY A 52 15.43 17.87 21.64
C GLY A 52 14.02 17.72 21.03
N TYR A 53 13.14 16.93 21.65
CA TYR A 53 11.78 16.68 21.14
C TYR A 53 10.72 17.07 22.16
N GLU A 54 9.53 17.43 21.67
CA GLU A 54 8.36 17.58 22.51
C GLU A 54 7.53 16.28 22.47
N ALA A 55 7.01 15.90 23.64
CA ALA A 55 6.12 14.76 23.75
C ALA A 55 4.98 15.08 24.72
N LYS A 56 3.83 14.48 24.44
CA LYS A 56 2.67 14.49 25.33
C LYS A 56 2.35 13.05 25.68
N ALA A 57 2.20 12.76 26.97
CA ALA A 57 1.78 11.43 27.40
C ALA A 57 0.37 11.15 26.85
N PHE A 58 0.23 10.00 26.21
CA PHE A 58 -1.05 9.49 25.75
C PHE A 58 -1.26 8.12 26.41
N ARG A 59 -1.98 8.10 27.53
CA ARG A 59 -2.44 6.86 28.17
C ARG A 59 -3.74 6.40 27.51
N GLY A 60 -3.60 5.85 26.31
CA GLY A 60 -4.72 5.27 25.56
C GLY A 60 -4.69 3.75 25.59
N GLU A 61 -4.84 3.12 26.76
CA GLU A 61 -4.95 1.66 26.86
C GLU A 61 -6.41 1.15 26.76
N GLY A 62 -7.42 2.03 26.71
CA GLY A 62 -8.84 1.61 26.76
C GLY A 62 -9.74 1.91 25.56
N GLU A 63 -9.36 2.79 24.62
CA GLU A 63 -10.33 3.27 23.60
C GLU A 63 -10.11 2.77 22.17
N SER A 64 -8.99 2.12 21.85
CA SER A 64 -8.70 1.79 20.45
C SER A 64 -9.36 0.51 19.92
N PHE A 65 -9.73 -0.45 20.78
CA PHE A 65 -10.29 -1.73 20.33
C PHE A 65 -11.72 -2.02 20.82
N GLU A 66 -12.12 -1.56 22.00
CA GLU A 66 -13.37 -2.02 22.63
C GLU A 66 -14.59 -1.12 22.36
N LYS A 67 -14.39 0.15 21.98
CA LYS A 67 -15.47 1.13 21.77
C LYS A 67 -15.41 1.79 20.39
N SER A 68 -15.27 1.00 19.34
CA SER A 68 -15.31 1.55 17.99
C SER A 68 -16.25 0.76 17.10
N ASN A 69 -17.50 1.24 17.01
CA ASN A 69 -18.38 0.92 15.88
C ASN A 69 -17.68 1.25 14.53
N LYS A 70 -16.62 2.07 14.56
CA LYS A 70 -15.77 2.36 13.40
C LYS A 70 -14.89 1.18 12.98
N LEU A 71 -14.56 0.22 13.84
CA LEU A 71 -13.78 -0.96 13.45
C LEU A 71 -14.63 -1.88 12.55
N GLY A 72 -15.89 -2.13 12.93
CA GLY A 72 -16.85 -2.87 12.12
C GLY A 72 -17.15 -2.17 10.79
N VAL A 73 -17.37 -0.85 10.82
CA VAL A 73 -17.56 -0.06 9.59
C VAL A 73 -16.32 -0.12 8.71
N ARG A 74 -15.10 -0.02 9.26
CA ARG A 74 -13.86 -0.09 8.47
C ARG A 74 -13.67 -1.47 7.82
N LEU A 75 -13.99 -2.54 8.54
CA LEU A 75 -13.96 -3.91 8.02
C LEU A 75 -14.99 -4.09 6.90
N PHE A 76 -16.21 -3.60 7.11
CA PHE A 76 -17.28 -3.65 6.12
C PHE A 76 -16.97 -2.84 4.86
N LEU A 77 -16.42 -1.63 5.02
CA LEU A 77 -15.99 -0.78 3.91
C LEU A 77 -14.84 -1.42 3.13
N THR A 78 -13.90 -2.05 3.82
CA THR A 78 -12.81 -2.82 3.17
C THR A 78 -13.38 -3.98 2.38
N PHE A 79 -14.32 -4.75 2.95
CA PHE A 79 -14.95 -5.88 2.29
C PHE A 79 -15.76 -5.45 1.06
N ILE A 80 -16.50 -4.35 1.15
CA ILE A 80 -17.22 -3.77 0.01
C ILE A 80 -16.26 -3.30 -1.08
N LEU A 81 -15.10 -2.76 -0.72
CA LEU A 81 -14.15 -2.25 -1.71
C LEU A 81 -13.36 -3.38 -2.39
N THR A 82 -13.09 -4.48 -1.70
CA THR A 82 -12.38 -5.65 -2.25
C THR A 82 -13.30 -6.63 -2.96
N ALA A 83 -14.59 -6.67 -2.61
CA ALA A 83 -15.56 -7.54 -3.26
C ALA A 83 -15.63 -7.35 -4.80
N PRO A 84 -15.63 -6.12 -5.37
CA PRO A 84 -15.58 -5.91 -6.81
C PRO A 84 -14.32 -6.48 -7.46
N ILE A 85 -13.16 -6.41 -6.79
CA ILE A 85 -11.90 -6.95 -7.32
C ILE A 85 -11.96 -8.48 -7.36
N ILE A 86 -12.40 -9.09 -6.28
CA ILE A 86 -12.59 -10.55 -6.20
C ILE A 86 -13.66 -10.99 -7.21
N PHE A 87 -14.74 -10.20 -7.35
CA PHE A 87 -15.81 -10.45 -8.30
C PHE A 87 -15.28 -10.36 -9.74
N LEU A 88 -14.45 -9.38 -10.08
CA LEU A 88 -13.80 -9.30 -11.39
C LEU A 88 -12.86 -10.48 -11.64
N MET A 89 -12.10 -10.93 -10.63
CA MET A 89 -11.25 -12.13 -10.73
C MET A 89 -12.07 -13.41 -10.94
N VAL A 90 -13.19 -13.56 -10.25
CA VAL A 90 -14.13 -14.69 -10.43
C VAL A 90 -14.85 -14.58 -11.77
N LEU A 91 -15.19 -13.35 -12.21
CA LEU A 91 -15.74 -13.09 -13.52
C LEU A 91 -14.75 -13.43 -14.63
N ASP A 92 -13.45 -13.31 -14.41
CA ASP A 92 -12.42 -13.71 -15.38
C ASP A 92 -12.49 -15.21 -15.69
N SER A 93 -12.89 -16.03 -14.69
CA SER A 93 -13.19 -17.45 -14.87
C SER A 93 -14.46 -17.69 -15.70
N ILE A 94 -15.43 -16.77 -15.65
CA ILE A 94 -16.71 -16.82 -16.39
C ILE A 94 -16.60 -16.15 -17.79
N THR A 95 -15.68 -15.20 -17.97
CA THR A 95 -15.40 -14.44 -19.20
C THR A 95 -14.21 -15.01 -19.99
N GLY A 96 -13.88 -16.29 -19.81
CA GLY A 96 -12.92 -16.99 -20.67
C GLY A 96 -13.22 -16.83 -22.18
N ASN A 97 -14.50 -16.69 -22.54
CA ASN A 97 -14.91 -16.39 -23.92
C ASN A 97 -14.53 -14.98 -24.40
N LEU A 98 -14.54 -13.97 -23.53
CA LEU A 98 -14.27 -12.58 -23.93
C LEU A 98 -12.77 -12.36 -24.18
N LYS A 99 -11.91 -12.92 -23.32
CA LYS A 99 -10.45 -12.94 -23.51
C LYS A 99 -10.07 -13.62 -24.82
N MET A 100 -10.67 -14.80 -25.07
CA MET A 100 -10.45 -15.55 -26.31
C MET A 100 -10.93 -14.78 -27.55
N GLN A 101 -12.07 -14.09 -27.49
CA GLN A 101 -12.58 -13.25 -28.58
C GLN A 101 -11.71 -12.04 -28.87
N ILE A 102 -11.21 -11.35 -27.83
CA ILE A 102 -10.32 -10.19 -27.99
C ILE A 102 -9.01 -10.62 -28.66
N ASP A 103 -8.43 -11.72 -28.19
CA ASP A 103 -7.16 -12.22 -28.72
C ASP A 103 -7.33 -12.72 -30.18
N GLN A 104 -8.40 -13.44 -30.51
CA GLN A 104 -8.68 -13.85 -31.90
C GLN A 104 -8.95 -12.67 -32.84
N ASN A 105 -9.78 -11.71 -32.43
CA ASN A 105 -10.07 -10.53 -33.25
C ASN A 105 -8.82 -9.68 -33.51
N SER A 106 -7.89 -9.63 -32.55
CA SER A 106 -6.63 -8.89 -32.71
C SER A 106 -5.72 -9.51 -33.78
N LEU A 107 -5.65 -10.84 -33.87
CA LEU A 107 -4.86 -11.55 -34.88
C LEU A 107 -5.47 -11.38 -36.28
N ILE A 108 -6.79 -11.49 -36.40
CA ILE A 108 -7.53 -11.28 -37.66
C ILE A 108 -7.28 -9.86 -38.20
N TRP A 109 -7.21 -8.86 -37.33
CA TRP A 109 -6.92 -7.48 -37.73
C TRP A 109 -5.48 -7.31 -38.24
N ILE A 110 -4.49 -7.94 -37.60
CA ILE A 110 -3.10 -7.94 -38.06
C ILE A 110 -3.00 -8.59 -39.44
N ASP A 111 -3.68 -9.71 -39.66
CA ASP A 111 -3.68 -10.41 -40.96
C ASP A 111 -4.31 -9.55 -42.07
N ASN A 112 -5.43 -8.89 -41.78
CA ASN A 112 -6.09 -7.99 -42.74
C ASN A 112 -5.19 -6.79 -43.10
N LEU A 113 -4.44 -6.24 -42.13
CA LEU A 113 -3.50 -5.16 -42.40
C LEU A 113 -2.28 -5.61 -43.18
N ASN A 114 -1.68 -6.75 -42.83
CA ASN A 114 -0.54 -7.31 -43.57
C ASN A 114 -0.95 -7.63 -45.02
N SER A 115 -2.16 -8.14 -45.24
CA SER A 115 -2.75 -8.37 -46.57
C SER A 115 -2.97 -7.07 -47.35
N PHE A 116 -3.50 -6.02 -46.70
CA PHE A 116 -3.66 -4.71 -47.32
C PHE A 116 -2.31 -4.06 -47.69
N LEU A 117 -1.32 -4.13 -46.81
CA LEU A 117 0.03 -3.60 -47.04
C LEU A 117 0.73 -4.33 -48.20
N SER A 118 0.59 -5.65 -48.25
CA SER A 118 1.09 -6.49 -49.35
C SER A 118 0.44 -6.10 -50.70
N ASN A 119 -0.88 -5.89 -50.72
CA ASN A 119 -1.60 -5.43 -51.91
C ASN A 119 -1.18 -4.03 -52.40
N GLN A 120 -0.67 -3.19 -51.49
CA GLN A 120 -0.12 -1.87 -51.82
C GLN A 120 1.39 -1.90 -52.15
N ASN A 121 1.98 -3.10 -52.35
CA ASN A 121 3.41 -3.32 -52.62
C ASN A 121 4.37 -2.73 -51.56
N LEU A 122 3.90 -2.47 -50.35
CA LEU A 122 4.73 -2.06 -49.23
C LEU A 122 5.35 -3.30 -48.58
N LYS A 123 6.69 -3.41 -48.57
CA LYS A 123 7.45 -4.48 -47.87
C LYS A 123 7.46 -4.31 -46.34
N LEU A 124 6.39 -3.75 -45.76
CA LEU A 124 6.26 -3.59 -44.32
C LEU A 124 5.35 -4.71 -43.79
N SER A 125 5.91 -5.66 -43.05
CA SER A 125 5.16 -6.70 -42.34
C SER A 125 5.15 -6.40 -40.85
N LEU A 126 3.96 -6.41 -40.24
CA LEU A 126 3.81 -6.30 -38.79
C LEU A 126 4.02 -7.68 -38.17
N ASP A 127 4.94 -7.75 -37.21
CA ASP A 127 5.17 -8.96 -36.41
C ASP A 127 4.02 -9.18 -35.42
N TYR A 128 3.72 -10.45 -35.17
CA TYR A 128 2.68 -10.84 -34.22
C TYR A 128 3.15 -10.59 -32.78
N PRO A 129 2.28 -10.04 -31.91
CA PRO A 129 2.64 -9.76 -30.53
C PRO A 129 2.93 -11.06 -29.76
N THR A 130 4.00 -11.06 -28.96
CA THR A 130 4.42 -12.21 -28.14
C THR A 130 3.54 -12.43 -26.90
N ALA A 131 2.71 -11.45 -26.55
CA ALA A 131 1.79 -11.50 -25.42
C ALA A 131 0.35 -11.19 -25.90
N PRO A 132 -0.68 -11.85 -25.32
CA PRO A 132 -2.06 -11.63 -25.72
C PRO A 132 -2.48 -10.17 -25.48
N ALA A 133 -3.34 -9.63 -26.35
CA ALA A 133 -3.81 -8.25 -26.26
C ALA A 133 -4.53 -7.99 -24.93
N SER A 134 -5.19 -9.02 -24.40
CA SER A 134 -5.82 -8.98 -23.08
C SER A 134 -4.84 -8.75 -21.91
N ALA A 135 -3.58 -9.17 -22.01
CA ALA A 135 -2.56 -8.91 -20.98
C ALA A 135 -2.14 -7.44 -20.94
N TRP A 136 -2.06 -6.79 -22.09
CA TRP A 136 -1.79 -5.35 -22.16
C TRP A 136 -2.96 -4.54 -21.60
N LEU A 137 -4.20 -4.99 -21.85
CA LEU A 137 -5.41 -4.40 -21.28
C LEU A 137 -5.42 -4.48 -19.74
N THR A 138 -5.08 -5.62 -19.16
CA THR A 138 -5.05 -5.78 -17.69
C THR A 138 -3.96 -4.93 -17.05
N ILE A 139 -2.78 -4.84 -17.68
CA ILE A 139 -1.72 -3.93 -17.22
C ILE A 139 -2.24 -2.49 -17.27
N ALA A 140 -2.80 -2.05 -18.40
CA ALA A 140 -3.33 -0.70 -18.55
C ALA A 140 -4.40 -0.36 -17.50
N LEU A 141 -5.29 -1.32 -17.19
CA LEU A 141 -6.38 -1.13 -16.24
C LEU A 141 -5.93 -1.18 -14.77
N SER A 142 -4.80 -1.83 -14.48
CA SER A 142 -4.23 -1.92 -13.11
C SER A 142 -3.38 -0.69 -12.73
N ILE A 143 -2.80 0.02 -13.70
CA ILE A 143 -1.95 1.21 -13.46
C ILE A 143 -2.64 2.29 -12.60
N PRO A 144 -3.90 2.71 -12.86
CA PRO A 144 -4.57 3.70 -12.03
C PRO A 144 -4.78 3.22 -10.59
N VAL A 145 -5.07 1.93 -10.40
CA VAL A 145 -5.28 1.37 -9.06
C VAL A 145 -4.00 1.52 -8.24
N VAL A 146 -2.85 1.15 -8.81
CA VAL A 146 -1.57 1.26 -8.10
C VAL A 146 -1.23 2.73 -7.82
N LEU A 147 -1.36 3.62 -8.81
CA LEU A 147 -0.98 5.03 -8.66
C LEU A 147 -1.88 5.81 -7.69
N PHE A 148 -3.19 5.54 -7.65
CA PHE A 148 -4.11 6.30 -6.81
C PHE A 148 -4.41 5.65 -5.46
N LEU A 149 -4.49 4.32 -5.40
CA LEU A 149 -4.83 3.60 -4.16
C LEU A 149 -3.60 3.09 -3.39
N ALA A 150 -2.55 2.65 -4.08
CA ALA A 150 -1.37 2.09 -3.40
C ALA A 150 -0.32 3.16 -3.04
N TRP A 151 -0.20 4.23 -3.83
CA TRP A 151 0.76 5.33 -3.57
C TRP A 151 0.68 5.97 -2.17
N PRO A 152 -0.52 6.24 -1.58
CA PRO A 152 -0.61 6.80 -0.24
C PRO A 152 -0.03 5.89 0.85
N ILE A 153 -0.11 4.56 0.65
CA ILE A 153 0.40 3.56 1.57
C ILE A 153 1.93 3.52 1.52
N HIS A 154 2.50 3.52 0.31
CA HIS A 154 3.95 3.56 0.14
C HIS A 154 4.59 4.87 0.63
N ARG A 155 3.90 6.00 0.48
CA ARG A 155 4.35 7.29 1.02
C ARG A 155 4.42 7.33 2.55
N ALA A 156 3.64 6.51 3.25
CA ALA A 156 3.70 6.43 4.71
C ALA A 156 4.85 5.54 5.22
N ALA A 157 5.47 4.74 4.34
CA ALA A 157 6.55 3.81 4.67
C ALA A 157 7.96 4.34 4.34
N ILE A 158 8.06 5.45 3.60
CA ILE A 158 9.31 6.15 3.23
C ILE A 158 9.41 7.43 4.07
#